data_AF-R5B5L6-F1
#
_entry.id   AF-R5B5L6-F1
#
_cell.length_a   1.000
_cell.length_b   1.000
_cell.length_c   1.000
_cell.angle_alpha   90.00
_cell.angle_beta   90.00
_cell.angle_gamma   90.00
#
_symmetry.space_group_name_H-M   'P 1'
#
loop_
_entity.id
_entity.type
_entity.pdbx_description
1 polymer ?
#
loop_
_entity_poly.entity_id
_entity_poly.type
_entity_poly.pdbx_seq_one_letter_code
_entity_poly.pdbx_strand_id
1 'polypeptide(L)'
;MGKIIGIDLGTTNSCVAVLEGNDPVVIPNSEGRNTTPSVVAFVDGGERKVGDPAKRQAITNPKRTIYSIKRFMGETYDQVKNEIERVPYKVVRADNNTPRVDIDGREYTPQEISAMILQKMKKTAEDYLGQSVTEAVITVPAYFNDSQRQATKEAGEIAGLTVKRIVNEPTAAALAYGLDKTNKDQKIAVFDLGGGTFDISILELGDGVFEVKSTNGDTHLGGDDFDHVIIDWLADEFQKEEGVDLRQDPMALQRLKEAAEKAKIELSSTTSTEINLPYIMPVNGIPKHLVKTLTRAKFEQLADKLIQATIKPCEQALKDAGLTPKDIDEVILVGGSTRIPAIQQIVEKFFGKAPSKGVNPDEVVAVGAAIQGGVLSGDVKDVLLLDVVPLSVGIETLGGVMTKLIEANTTIPTRKSEVFSTAADNQPSVDIHVLQGERPMAADDKTLGKFHLDGIAPAPRGIPQIEVTFEIDANGILNVSAKDKATGKEQSIRIEASSGLTDAEIKRMKDEAAANAEADAKEKERVDKLNQADAMIFQTEKQLNELGDKIPADKKAPIETALARLKEAHKAADIAGIDAAIKDIEAAFGAAQQEILNAQAQAQQGGAQAGPTPGPQPGNGQDGPVDVDFEEVK
;
A
#
# COMPACT_ATOMS: atom_id res chain seq x y z
N MET A 1 -14.18 -10.42 -18.41
CA MET A 1 -13.24 -9.37 -17.96
C MET A 1 -13.04 -9.56 -16.47
N GLY A 2 -11.80 -9.45 -15.98
CA GLY A 2 -11.52 -9.53 -14.55
C GLY A 2 -12.09 -8.32 -13.78
N LYS A 3 -12.19 -8.42 -12.46
CA LYS A 3 -12.58 -7.31 -11.59
C LYS A 3 -11.48 -6.23 -11.58
N ILE A 4 -11.88 -4.96 -11.57
CA ILE A 4 -10.97 -3.84 -11.29
C ILE A 4 -10.92 -3.68 -9.77
N ILE A 5 -9.75 -3.90 -9.17
CA ILE A 5 -9.56 -3.74 -7.71
C ILE A 5 -9.21 -2.29 -7.37
N GLY A 6 -9.63 -1.84 -6.19
CA GLY A 6 -9.19 -0.57 -5.60
C GLY A 6 -8.06 -0.82 -4.62
N ILE A 7 -6.91 -0.19 -4.83
CA ILE A 7 -5.76 -0.29 -3.92
C ILE A 7 -5.47 1.09 -3.34
N ASP A 8 -5.56 1.17 -2.01
CA ASP A 8 -4.90 2.22 -1.25
C ASP A 8 -3.44 1.85 -1.02
N LEU A 9 -2.52 2.55 -1.69
CA LEU A 9 -1.08 2.35 -1.52
C LEU A 9 -0.55 3.36 -0.51
N GLY A 10 -0.73 3.14 0.79
CA GLY A 10 -0.33 4.13 1.80
C GLY A 10 1.17 4.08 2.16
N THR A 11 1.64 5.13 2.83
CA THR A 11 3.04 5.23 3.30
C THR A 11 3.38 4.16 4.33
N THR A 12 2.47 3.89 5.27
CA THR A 12 2.69 2.94 6.38
C THR A 12 1.94 1.64 6.17
N ASN A 13 0.71 1.70 5.66
CA ASN A 13 -0.12 0.54 5.38
C ASN A 13 -0.78 0.71 4.01
N SER A 14 -0.99 -0.41 3.32
CA SER A 14 -1.80 -0.51 2.12
C SER A 14 -3.06 -1.32 2.40
N CYS A 15 -4.12 -1.03 1.66
CA CYS A 15 -5.41 -1.70 1.77
C CYS A 15 -5.93 -2.00 0.37
N VAL A 16 -6.61 -3.14 0.19
CA VAL A 16 -7.21 -3.52 -1.09
C VAL A 16 -8.68 -3.84 -0.91
N ALA A 17 -9.50 -3.36 -1.84
CA ALA A 17 -10.94 -3.59 -1.87
C ALA A 17 -11.40 -3.94 -3.29
N VAL A 18 -12.57 -4.54 -3.39
CA VAL A 18 -13.22 -4.90 -4.65
C VAL A 18 -14.71 -4.61 -4.56
N LEU A 19 -15.36 -4.37 -5.69
CA LEU A 19 -16.81 -4.26 -5.77
C LEU A 19 -17.45 -5.65 -5.97
N GLU A 20 -18.17 -6.15 -4.97
CA GLU A 20 -18.98 -7.36 -5.03
C GLU A 20 -20.44 -7.01 -5.23
N GLY A 21 -20.97 -7.26 -6.43
CA GLY A 21 -22.27 -6.71 -6.80
C GLY A 21 -22.23 -5.18 -6.78
N ASN A 22 -22.98 -4.58 -5.86
CA ASN A 22 -23.00 -3.13 -5.63
C ASN A 22 -22.24 -2.72 -4.35
N ASP A 23 -21.76 -3.68 -3.56
CA ASP A 23 -21.17 -3.42 -2.25
C ASP A 23 -19.64 -3.44 -2.36
N PRO A 24 -18.95 -2.37 -1.93
CA PRO A 24 -17.49 -2.38 -1.88
C PRO A 24 -17.01 -3.15 -0.64
N VAL A 25 -16.17 -4.15 -0.85
CA VAL A 25 -15.68 -5.07 0.19
C VAL A 25 -14.16 -4.94 0.31
N VAL A 26 -13.68 -4.69 1.54
CA VAL A 26 -12.26 -4.74 1.88
C VAL A 26 -11.81 -6.20 2.01
N ILE A 27 -10.69 -6.54 1.40
CA ILE A 27 -10.19 -7.93 1.35
C ILE A 27 -9.13 -8.13 2.43
N PRO A 28 -9.33 -9.06 3.38
CA PRO A 28 -8.29 -9.39 4.36
C PRO A 28 -7.11 -10.10 3.67
N ASN A 29 -5.89 -9.78 4.10
CA ASN A 29 -4.68 -10.42 3.63
C ASN A 29 -4.52 -11.85 4.18
N SER A 30 -3.48 -12.58 3.73
CA SER A 30 -3.17 -13.94 4.19
C SER A 30 -2.86 -14.03 5.70
N GLU A 31 -2.56 -12.90 6.34
CA GLU A 31 -2.31 -12.77 7.77
C GLU A 31 -3.59 -12.44 8.56
N GLY A 32 -4.75 -12.33 7.90
CA GLY A 32 -6.05 -12.06 8.50
C GLY A 32 -6.31 -10.59 8.84
N ARG A 33 -5.55 -9.65 8.26
CA ARG A 33 -5.72 -8.21 8.46
C ARG A 33 -6.30 -7.51 7.23
N ASN A 34 -7.15 -6.52 7.46
CA ASN A 34 -7.70 -5.67 6.40
C ASN A 34 -6.66 -4.73 5.78
N THR A 35 -5.58 -4.43 6.50
CA THR A 35 -4.46 -3.63 6.01
C THR A 35 -3.16 -4.41 6.08
N THR A 36 -2.23 -4.09 5.19
CA THR A 36 -0.91 -4.71 5.11
C THR A 36 0.16 -3.64 5.27
N PRO A 37 1.15 -3.79 6.16
CA PRO A 37 2.23 -2.82 6.26
C PRO A 37 2.94 -2.60 4.92
N SER A 38 3.19 -1.36 4.56
CA SER A 38 3.95 -0.95 3.38
C SER A 38 5.45 -1.13 3.62
N VAL A 39 5.84 -2.36 3.92
CA VAL A 39 7.20 -2.75 4.33
C VAL A 39 7.68 -3.90 3.47
N VAL A 40 8.89 -3.79 2.96
CA VAL A 40 9.58 -4.82 2.17
C VAL A 40 10.90 -5.16 2.85
N ALA A 41 11.24 -6.43 2.96
CA ALA A 41 12.52 -6.87 3.48
C ALA A 41 13.20 -7.85 2.54
N PHE A 42 14.51 -7.67 2.37
CA PHE A 42 15.38 -8.62 1.68
C PHE A 42 16.12 -9.44 2.72
N VAL A 43 15.94 -10.75 2.68
CA VAL A 43 16.60 -11.69 3.60
C VAL A 43 17.67 -12.49 2.88
N ASP A 44 18.56 -13.12 3.65
CA ASP A 44 19.63 -13.96 3.09
C ASP A 44 19.03 -15.11 2.25
N GLY A 45 19.74 -15.47 1.17
CA GLY A 45 19.24 -16.46 0.20
C GLY A 45 18.36 -15.88 -0.90
N GLY A 46 18.12 -14.56 -0.91
CA GLY A 46 17.39 -13.86 -1.98
C GLY A 46 15.87 -13.86 -1.81
N GLU A 47 15.35 -14.42 -0.72
CA GLU A 47 13.93 -14.34 -0.37
C GLU A 47 13.54 -12.88 -0.05
N ARG A 48 12.34 -12.49 -0.51
CA ARG A 48 11.72 -11.22 -0.16
C ARG A 48 10.51 -11.44 0.74
N LYS A 49 10.38 -10.58 1.74
CA LYS A 49 9.21 -10.52 2.62
C LYS A 49 8.50 -9.20 2.41
N VAL A 50 7.17 -9.22 2.40
CA VAL A 50 6.32 -8.03 2.24
C VAL A 50 5.25 -8.03 3.32
N GLY A 51 4.93 -6.88 3.88
CA GLY A 51 3.90 -6.75 4.91
C GLY A 51 4.39 -7.15 6.30
N ASP A 52 3.58 -7.90 7.02
CA ASP A 52 3.87 -8.28 8.40
C ASP A 52 5.11 -9.16 8.60
N PRO A 53 5.38 -10.14 7.72
CA PRO A 53 6.65 -10.88 7.77
C PRO A 53 7.87 -9.96 7.65
N ALA A 54 7.78 -8.89 6.84
CA ALA A 54 8.85 -7.90 6.72
C ALA A 54 8.94 -7.01 7.96
N LYS A 55 7.82 -6.48 8.46
CA LYS A 55 7.78 -5.63 9.67
C LYS A 55 8.35 -6.38 10.89
N ARG A 56 8.04 -7.67 11.07
CA ARG A 56 8.48 -8.47 12.23
C ARG A 56 10.00 -8.62 12.35
N GLN A 57 10.71 -8.70 11.24
CA GLN A 57 12.17 -8.91 11.24
C GLN A 57 12.98 -7.61 11.13
N ALA A 58 12.30 -6.45 11.09
CA ALA A 58 12.94 -5.14 10.87
C ALA A 58 14.02 -4.85 11.92
N ILE A 59 13.77 -5.17 13.19
CA ILE A 59 14.72 -4.97 14.31
C ILE A 59 16.09 -5.62 14.04
N THR A 60 16.09 -6.84 13.51
CA THR A 60 17.31 -7.63 13.30
C THR A 60 17.93 -7.43 11.92
N ASN A 61 17.22 -6.75 11.01
CA ASN A 61 17.66 -6.52 9.64
C ASN A 61 17.31 -5.08 9.16
N PRO A 62 17.66 -4.03 9.91
CA PRO A 62 17.15 -2.68 9.64
C PRO A 62 17.67 -2.11 8.32
N LYS A 63 18.88 -2.50 7.90
CA LYS A 63 19.49 -2.00 6.65
C LYS A 63 18.89 -2.59 5.37
N ARG A 64 18.22 -3.75 5.47
CA ARG A 64 17.56 -4.41 4.35
C ARG A 64 16.04 -4.48 4.50
N THR A 65 15.48 -3.67 5.40
CA THR A 65 14.04 -3.54 5.60
C THR A 65 13.61 -2.13 5.27
N ILE A 66 12.85 -2.00 4.19
CA ILE A 66 12.44 -0.74 3.60
C ILE A 66 11.00 -0.46 4.02
N TYR A 67 10.77 0.73 4.57
CA TYR A 67 9.46 1.26 4.96
C TYR A 67 9.38 2.72 4.51
N SER A 68 8.17 3.30 4.51
CA SER A 68 7.95 4.71 4.14
C SER A 68 8.49 5.09 2.75
N ILE A 69 8.62 4.11 1.84
CA ILE A 69 9.17 4.33 0.50
C ILE A 69 8.33 5.31 -0.33
N LYS A 70 7.04 5.47 0.01
CA LYS A 70 6.14 6.43 -0.63
C LYS A 70 6.64 7.88 -0.54
N ARG A 71 7.42 8.23 0.49
CA ARG A 71 8.05 9.56 0.62
C ARG A 71 9.18 9.82 -0.38
N PHE A 72 9.66 8.79 -1.07
CA PHE A 72 10.71 8.89 -2.09
C PHE A 72 10.15 8.79 -3.52
N MET A 73 8.87 8.42 -3.67
CA MET A 73 8.23 8.21 -4.97
C MET A 73 8.23 9.50 -5.78
N GLY A 74 8.79 9.47 -6.99
CA GLY A 74 8.78 10.61 -7.92
C GLY A 74 9.55 11.86 -7.45
N GLU A 75 10.33 11.75 -6.38
CA GLU A 75 11.14 12.84 -5.82
C GLU A 75 12.57 12.82 -6.37
N THR A 76 13.27 13.94 -6.23
CA THR A 76 14.73 13.97 -6.44
C THR A 76 15.47 13.72 -5.12
N TYR A 77 16.64 13.09 -5.19
CA TYR A 77 17.51 12.81 -4.04
C TYR A 77 17.79 14.07 -3.23
N ASP A 78 17.95 15.21 -3.90
CA ASP A 78 18.24 16.47 -3.23
C ASP A 78 17.06 17.03 -2.41
N GLN A 79 15.82 16.67 -2.78
CA GLN A 79 14.60 17.13 -2.09
C GLN A 79 14.31 16.32 -0.82
N VAL A 80 14.75 15.06 -0.76
CA VAL A 80 14.38 14.10 0.32
C VAL A 80 15.52 13.84 1.32
N LYS A 81 16.44 14.79 1.48
CA LYS A 81 17.59 14.64 2.40
C LYS A 81 17.16 14.37 3.84
N ASN A 82 16.08 15.01 4.29
CA ASN A 82 15.55 14.81 5.62
C ASN A 82 15.05 13.37 5.81
N GLU A 83 14.37 12.80 4.82
CA GLU A 83 13.89 11.42 4.82
C GLU A 83 15.05 10.43 4.80
N ILE A 84 16.11 10.72 4.02
CA ILE A 84 17.32 9.89 3.93
C ILE A 84 18.02 9.78 5.29
N GLU A 85 18.12 10.88 6.04
CA GLU A 85 18.77 10.90 7.36
C GLU A 85 17.99 10.13 8.43
N ARG A 86 16.70 9.87 8.20
CA ARG A 86 15.78 9.25 9.16
C ARG A 86 15.67 7.74 9.03
N VAL A 87 16.24 7.15 7.98
CA VAL A 87 16.07 5.72 7.66
C VAL A 87 17.38 4.95 7.82
N PRO A 88 17.33 3.70 8.32
CA PRO A 88 18.53 2.88 8.52
C PRO A 88 19.03 2.20 7.23
N TYR A 89 18.16 2.06 6.22
CA TYR A 89 18.54 1.51 4.92
C TYR A 89 19.27 2.55 4.06
N LYS A 90 20.16 2.07 3.18
CA LYS A 90 21.04 2.95 2.41
C LYS A 90 20.30 3.53 1.20
N VAL A 91 20.18 4.86 1.16
CA VAL A 91 19.67 5.59 -0.02
C VAL A 91 20.83 6.26 -0.76
N VAL A 92 20.95 6.00 -2.05
CA VAL A 92 22.00 6.53 -2.92
C VAL A 92 21.41 7.45 -3.99
N ARG A 93 22.24 8.38 -4.47
CA ARG A 93 21.91 9.31 -5.54
C ARG A 93 22.27 8.68 -6.89
N ALA A 94 21.28 8.43 -7.74
CA ALA A 94 21.51 7.97 -9.10
C ALA A 94 21.99 9.11 -10.01
N ASP A 95 22.49 8.76 -11.20
CA ASP A 95 23.01 9.72 -12.19
C ASP A 95 22.00 10.80 -12.60
N ASN A 96 20.71 10.45 -12.60
CA ASN A 96 19.59 11.36 -12.90
C ASN A 96 19.02 12.08 -11.66
N ASN A 97 19.75 12.08 -10.54
CA ASN A 97 19.36 12.69 -9.28
C ASN A 97 18.09 12.09 -8.63
N THR A 98 17.70 10.85 -8.96
CA THR A 98 16.64 10.15 -8.21
C THR A 98 17.21 9.38 -7.03
N PRO A 99 16.44 9.23 -5.93
CA PRO A 99 16.83 8.39 -4.80
C PRO A 99 16.64 6.92 -5.17
N ARG A 100 17.63 6.08 -4.87
CA ARG A 100 17.56 4.62 -5.00
C ARG A 100 17.97 3.94 -3.69
N VAL A 101 17.33 2.83 -3.37
CA VAL A 101 17.68 2.02 -2.19
C VAL A 101 18.71 0.97 -2.60
N ASP A 102 19.90 1.04 -2.02
CA ASP A 102 20.98 0.08 -2.27
C ASP A 102 20.85 -1.11 -1.32
N ILE A 103 20.58 -2.28 -1.90
CA ILE A 103 20.56 -3.57 -1.22
C ILE A 103 21.65 -4.45 -1.82
N ASP A 104 22.74 -4.60 -1.07
CA ASP A 104 23.88 -5.44 -1.42
C ASP A 104 24.49 -5.16 -2.81
N GLY A 105 24.49 -3.88 -3.22
CA GLY A 105 25.03 -3.42 -4.50
C GLY A 105 24.01 -3.36 -5.64
N ARG A 106 22.75 -3.76 -5.40
CA ARG A 106 21.64 -3.51 -6.33
C ARG A 106 20.85 -2.29 -5.90
N GLU A 107 20.74 -1.32 -6.81
CA GLU A 107 20.00 -0.07 -6.60
C GLU A 107 18.54 -0.21 -7.05
N TYR A 108 17.64 -0.43 -6.09
CA TYR A 108 16.20 -0.49 -6.30
C TYR A 108 15.59 0.91 -6.34
N THR A 109 14.69 1.13 -7.27
CA THR A 109 13.89 2.35 -7.34
C THR A 109 12.71 2.32 -6.35
N PRO A 110 12.21 3.49 -5.91
CA PRO A 110 10.98 3.56 -5.12
C PRO A 110 9.79 2.84 -5.79
N GLN A 111 9.72 2.88 -7.12
CA GLN A 111 8.72 2.19 -7.92
C GLN A 111 8.83 0.66 -7.79
N GLU A 112 10.04 0.09 -7.86
CA GLU A 112 10.24 -1.36 -7.68
C GLU A 112 9.83 -1.83 -6.28
N ILE A 113 10.20 -1.09 -5.23
CA ILE A 113 9.81 -1.45 -3.85
C ILE A 113 8.29 -1.33 -3.69
N SER A 114 7.68 -0.27 -4.21
CA SER A 114 6.22 -0.09 -4.18
C SER A 114 5.49 -1.16 -5.00
N ALA A 115 6.07 -1.61 -6.11
CA ALA A 115 5.53 -2.69 -6.92
C ALA A 115 5.48 -4.01 -6.14
N MET A 116 6.46 -4.30 -5.28
CA MET A 116 6.41 -5.49 -4.40
C MET A 116 5.23 -5.43 -3.42
N ILE A 117 4.89 -4.25 -2.91
CA ILE A 117 3.70 -4.03 -2.06
C ILE A 117 2.42 -4.23 -2.88
N LEU A 118 2.37 -3.66 -4.09
CA LEU A 118 1.22 -3.82 -5.00
C LEU A 118 1.04 -5.27 -5.47
N GLN A 119 2.11 -6.03 -5.68
CA GLN A 119 2.06 -7.47 -5.97
C GLN A 119 1.43 -8.24 -4.82
N LYS A 120 1.74 -7.90 -3.56
CA LYS A 120 1.05 -8.48 -2.39
C LYS A 120 -0.43 -8.14 -2.39
N MET A 121 -0.82 -6.90 -2.71
CA MET A 121 -2.25 -6.49 -2.77
C MET A 121 -3.00 -7.21 -3.88
N LYS A 122 -2.40 -7.29 -5.06
CA LYS A 122 -2.89 -8.09 -6.19
C LYS A 122 -3.08 -9.54 -5.78
N LYS A 123 -2.07 -10.17 -5.18
CA LYS A 123 -2.14 -11.57 -4.76
C LYS A 123 -3.23 -11.80 -3.72
N THR A 124 -3.39 -10.89 -2.77
CA THR A 124 -4.48 -10.94 -1.78
C THR A 124 -5.85 -10.91 -2.46
N ALA A 125 -6.04 -10.04 -3.45
CA ALA A 125 -7.29 -10.03 -4.22
C ALA A 125 -7.48 -11.30 -5.08
N GLU A 126 -6.42 -11.82 -5.70
CA GLU A 126 -6.48 -13.07 -6.48
C GLU A 126 -6.85 -14.27 -5.63
N ASP A 127 -6.28 -14.38 -4.43
CA ASP A 127 -6.59 -15.45 -3.48
C ASP A 127 -8.04 -15.41 -3.00
N TYR A 128 -8.55 -14.20 -2.76
CA TYR A 128 -9.94 -14.00 -2.36
C TYR A 128 -10.93 -14.27 -3.49
N LEU A 129 -10.64 -13.80 -4.70
CA LEU A 129 -11.54 -13.91 -5.87
C LEU A 129 -11.44 -15.27 -6.58
N GLY A 130 -10.38 -16.05 -6.35
CA GLY A 130 -10.13 -17.31 -7.04
C GLY A 130 -9.83 -17.16 -8.54
N GLN A 131 -9.42 -15.97 -8.99
CA GLN A 131 -9.12 -15.65 -10.39
C GLN A 131 -8.01 -14.61 -10.50
N SER A 132 -7.32 -14.54 -11.64
CA SER A 132 -6.28 -13.54 -11.89
C SER A 132 -6.82 -12.11 -11.94
N VAL A 133 -6.04 -11.17 -11.41
CA VAL A 133 -6.36 -9.73 -11.40
C VAL A 133 -5.32 -8.97 -12.21
N THR A 134 -5.77 -8.24 -13.22
CA THR A 134 -4.89 -7.52 -14.15
C THR A 134 -5.14 -6.03 -14.20
N GLU A 135 -6.17 -5.51 -13.53
CA GLU A 135 -6.60 -4.11 -13.63
C GLU A 135 -6.84 -3.54 -12.23
N ALA A 136 -6.41 -2.30 -12.00
CA ALA A 136 -6.56 -1.64 -10.71
C ALA A 136 -6.81 -0.13 -10.83
N VAL A 137 -7.48 0.41 -9.83
CA VAL A 137 -7.45 1.84 -9.46
C VAL A 137 -6.49 1.96 -8.27
N ILE A 138 -5.52 2.87 -8.33
CA ILE A 138 -4.51 3.06 -7.28
C ILE A 138 -4.62 4.49 -6.74
N THR A 139 -4.53 4.64 -5.42
CA THR A 139 -4.64 5.95 -4.77
C THR A 139 -3.31 6.70 -4.68
N VAL A 140 -3.39 8.02 -4.65
CA VAL A 140 -2.28 8.94 -4.36
C VAL A 140 -2.77 10.11 -3.50
N PRO A 141 -1.90 10.75 -2.71
CA PRO A 141 -2.21 12.00 -2.02
C PRO A 141 -2.72 13.04 -3.02
N ALA A 142 -3.70 13.85 -2.63
CA ALA A 142 -4.28 14.86 -3.53
C ALA A 142 -3.22 15.86 -3.99
N TYR A 143 -2.29 16.21 -3.09
CA TYR A 143 -1.22 17.15 -3.36
C TYR A 143 0.00 16.56 -4.09
N PHE A 144 -0.05 15.30 -4.53
CA PHE A 144 1.01 14.73 -5.38
C PHE A 144 1.13 15.49 -6.71
N ASN A 145 2.37 15.80 -7.07
CA ASN A 145 2.73 16.38 -8.36
C ASN A 145 2.75 15.30 -9.48
N ASP A 146 3.03 15.73 -10.70
CA ASP A 146 3.01 14.85 -11.88
C ASP A 146 4.03 13.71 -11.80
N SER A 147 5.26 13.95 -11.30
CA SER A 147 6.30 12.90 -11.21
C SER A 147 5.95 11.83 -10.18
N GLN A 148 5.33 12.21 -9.07
CA GLN A 148 4.89 11.29 -8.04
C GLN A 148 3.70 10.42 -8.51
N ARG A 149 2.75 11.02 -9.24
CA ARG A 149 1.62 10.31 -9.88
C ARG A 149 2.12 9.31 -10.92
N GLN A 150 3.02 9.74 -11.79
CA GLN A 150 3.60 8.90 -12.83
C GLN A 150 4.42 7.75 -12.24
N ALA A 151 5.27 8.01 -11.23
CA ALA A 151 6.00 6.95 -10.52
C ALA A 151 5.07 5.91 -9.87
N THR A 152 3.93 6.36 -9.31
CA THR A 152 2.94 5.44 -8.70
C THR A 152 2.25 4.58 -9.76
N LYS A 153 1.91 5.17 -10.92
CA LYS A 153 1.38 4.42 -12.05
C LYS A 153 2.37 3.36 -12.53
N GLU A 154 3.64 3.73 -12.70
CA GLU A 154 4.73 2.81 -13.09
C GLU A 154 4.90 1.66 -12.09
N ALA A 155 4.81 1.93 -10.79
CA ALA A 155 4.84 0.87 -9.77
C ALA A 155 3.71 -0.14 -9.97
N GLY A 156 2.50 0.32 -10.31
CA GLY A 156 1.38 -0.54 -10.68
C GLY A 156 1.67 -1.37 -11.92
N GLU A 157 2.26 -0.76 -12.94
CA GLU A 157 2.64 -1.48 -14.16
C GLU A 157 3.74 -2.51 -13.91
N ILE A 158 4.76 -2.20 -13.11
CA ILE A 158 5.82 -3.14 -12.68
C ILE A 158 5.22 -4.30 -11.89
N ALA A 159 4.19 -4.05 -11.08
CA ALA A 159 3.44 -5.09 -10.37
C ALA A 159 2.56 -5.98 -11.28
N GLY A 160 2.51 -5.71 -12.59
CA GLY A 160 1.68 -6.44 -13.54
C GLY A 160 0.20 -6.08 -13.44
N LEU A 161 -0.10 -4.82 -13.11
CA LEU A 161 -1.45 -4.24 -13.13
C LEU A 161 -1.55 -3.20 -14.25
N THR A 162 -2.66 -3.23 -14.98
CA THR A 162 -3.09 -2.13 -15.84
C THR A 162 -3.78 -1.10 -14.95
N VAL A 163 -3.10 0.02 -14.69
CA VAL A 163 -3.64 1.10 -13.88
C VAL A 163 -4.69 1.86 -14.68
N LYS A 164 -5.98 1.62 -14.37
CA LYS A 164 -7.12 2.23 -15.08
C LYS A 164 -7.32 3.69 -14.70
N ARG A 165 -6.99 4.04 -13.46
CA ARG A 165 -7.10 5.39 -12.91
C ARG A 165 -6.16 5.53 -11.72
N ILE A 166 -5.51 6.68 -11.63
CA ILE A 166 -4.96 7.20 -10.39
C ILE A 166 -6.02 8.10 -9.76
N VAL A 167 -6.41 7.84 -8.51
CA VAL A 167 -7.43 8.61 -7.80
C VAL A 167 -6.84 9.28 -6.58
N ASN A 168 -7.26 10.50 -6.28
CA ASN A 168 -6.84 11.21 -5.09
C ASN A 168 -7.44 10.56 -3.83
N GLU A 169 -6.64 10.38 -2.78
CA GLU A 169 -7.05 9.74 -1.51
C GLU A 169 -8.30 10.41 -0.89
N PRO A 170 -8.37 11.75 -0.74
CA PRO A 170 -9.57 12.41 -0.22
C PRO A 170 -10.80 12.24 -1.12
N THR A 171 -10.59 12.18 -2.43
CA THR A 171 -11.65 11.98 -3.42
C THR A 171 -12.22 10.57 -3.33
N ALA A 172 -11.37 9.56 -3.19
CA ALA A 172 -11.79 8.19 -2.93
C ALA A 172 -12.58 8.11 -1.61
N ALA A 173 -12.08 8.73 -0.54
CA ALA A 173 -12.79 8.76 0.73
C ALA A 173 -14.17 9.42 0.64
N ALA A 174 -14.30 10.51 -0.15
CA ALA A 174 -15.56 11.17 -0.42
C ALA A 174 -16.53 10.27 -1.20
N LEU A 175 -16.06 9.52 -2.22
CA LEU A 175 -16.87 8.54 -2.94
C LEU A 175 -17.46 7.48 -2.00
N ALA A 176 -16.63 6.90 -1.13
CA ALA A 176 -17.07 5.93 -0.14
C ALA A 176 -18.06 6.51 0.88
N TYR A 177 -17.84 7.75 1.32
CA TYR A 177 -18.76 8.44 2.23
C TYR A 177 -20.12 8.76 1.57
N GLY A 178 -20.10 9.19 0.31
CA GLY A 178 -21.25 9.77 -0.39
C GLY A 178 -22.08 8.79 -1.20
N LEU A 179 -21.63 7.55 -1.40
CA LEU A 179 -22.33 6.56 -2.24
C LEU A 179 -23.80 6.35 -1.85
N ASP A 180 -24.10 6.32 -0.55
CA ASP A 180 -25.47 6.15 -0.03
C ASP A 180 -26.20 7.49 0.20
N LYS A 181 -25.58 8.62 -0.16
CA LYS A 181 -26.05 9.98 0.15
C LYS A 181 -26.26 10.84 -1.11
N THR A 182 -26.47 10.21 -2.26
CA THR A 182 -26.52 10.89 -3.57
C THR A 182 -27.65 11.90 -3.74
N ASN A 183 -28.73 11.81 -2.95
CA ASN A 183 -29.89 12.71 -3.04
C ASN A 183 -29.81 13.93 -2.09
N LYS A 184 -28.63 14.23 -1.53
CA LYS A 184 -28.45 15.32 -0.58
C LYS A 184 -27.26 16.18 -0.98
N ASP A 185 -27.55 17.45 -1.25
CA ASP A 185 -26.53 18.47 -1.40
C ASP A 185 -25.80 18.71 -0.08
N GLN A 186 -24.49 18.52 -0.08
CA GLN A 186 -23.65 18.73 1.10
C GLN A 186 -22.24 19.12 0.70
N LYS A 187 -21.68 20.07 1.45
CA LYS A 187 -20.27 20.46 1.37
C LYS A 187 -19.50 19.75 2.45
N ILE A 188 -18.50 18.98 2.07
CA ILE A 188 -17.69 18.21 3.01
C ILE A 188 -16.23 18.66 2.99
N ALA A 189 -15.58 18.56 4.13
CA ALA A 189 -14.13 18.69 4.24
C ALA A 189 -13.55 17.31 4.57
N VAL A 190 -12.73 16.76 3.68
CA VAL A 190 -12.00 15.51 3.92
C VAL A 190 -10.60 15.87 4.40
N PHE A 191 -10.34 15.60 5.68
CA PHE A 191 -9.07 15.82 6.34
C PHE A 191 -8.35 14.47 6.44
N ASP A 192 -7.33 14.27 5.61
CA ASP A 192 -6.57 13.02 5.53
C ASP A 192 -5.17 13.23 6.12
N LEU A 193 -4.91 12.64 7.28
CA LEU A 193 -3.57 12.65 7.91
C LEU A 193 -3.09 11.22 8.07
N GLY A 194 -2.32 10.78 7.08
CA GLY A 194 -1.78 9.44 6.98
C GLY A 194 -0.47 9.24 7.76
N GLY A 195 0.28 8.24 7.34
CA GLY A 195 1.62 7.96 7.86
C GLY A 195 2.71 8.86 7.29
N GLY A 196 2.52 9.40 6.09
CA GLY A 196 3.53 10.17 5.37
C GLY A 196 3.08 11.52 4.84
N THR A 197 1.79 11.67 4.56
CA THR A 197 1.20 12.81 3.86
C THR A 197 0.00 13.37 4.62
N PHE A 198 -0.25 14.65 4.39
CA PHE A 198 -1.42 15.37 4.86
C PHE A 198 -2.14 15.99 3.66
N ASP A 199 -3.44 15.73 3.51
CA ASP A 199 -4.29 16.38 2.52
C ASP A 199 -5.56 16.94 3.19
N ILE A 200 -6.05 18.04 2.63
CA ILE A 200 -7.37 18.60 2.91
C ILE A 200 -8.05 18.93 1.59
N SER A 201 -9.20 18.31 1.36
CA SER A 201 -10.03 18.60 0.19
C SER A 201 -11.41 19.07 0.61
N ILE A 202 -11.89 20.11 -0.04
CA ILE A 202 -13.26 20.60 0.09
C ILE A 202 -14.05 20.11 -1.11
N LEU A 203 -15.11 19.35 -0.86
CA LEU A 203 -15.94 18.77 -1.92
C LEU A 203 -17.40 19.19 -1.76
N GLU A 204 -18.09 19.28 -2.88
CA GLU A 204 -19.53 19.43 -2.97
C GLU A 204 -20.11 18.14 -3.55
N LEU A 205 -21.04 17.54 -2.82
CA LEU A 205 -21.72 16.30 -3.16
C LEU A 205 -23.19 16.61 -3.40
N GLY A 206 -23.76 16.17 -4.52
CA GLY A 206 -25.18 16.38 -4.83
C GLY A 206 -25.58 15.74 -6.16
N ASP A 207 -26.79 15.17 -6.23
CA ASP A 207 -27.36 14.51 -7.42
C ASP A 207 -26.41 13.52 -8.13
N GLY A 208 -25.63 12.76 -7.34
CA GLY A 208 -24.62 11.80 -7.87
C GLY A 208 -23.34 12.44 -8.40
N VAL A 209 -23.19 13.76 -8.31
CA VAL A 209 -21.99 14.51 -8.66
C VAL A 209 -21.11 14.71 -7.42
N PHE A 210 -19.83 14.41 -7.57
CA PHE A 210 -18.78 14.58 -6.57
C PHE A 210 -17.79 15.59 -7.15
N GLU A 211 -17.88 16.85 -6.73
CA GLU A 211 -17.03 17.93 -7.25
C GLU A 211 -16.02 18.36 -6.20
N VAL A 212 -14.73 18.25 -6.51
CA VAL A 212 -13.68 18.85 -5.69
C VAL A 212 -13.68 20.35 -5.95
N LYS A 213 -13.95 21.16 -4.92
CA LYS A 213 -13.92 22.63 -5.01
C LYS A 213 -12.51 23.17 -4.81
N SER A 214 -11.74 22.53 -3.93
CA SER A 214 -10.34 22.84 -3.72
C SER A 214 -9.62 21.69 -3.02
N THR A 215 -8.29 21.67 -3.15
CA THR A 215 -7.41 20.79 -2.38
C THR A 215 -6.13 21.51 -1.97
N ASN A 216 -5.58 21.12 -0.82
CA ASN A 216 -4.28 21.58 -0.33
C ASN A 216 -3.66 20.50 0.57
N GLY A 217 -2.38 20.62 0.93
CA GLY A 217 -1.73 19.59 1.73
C GLY A 217 -0.24 19.80 1.93
N ASP A 218 0.38 18.77 2.51
CA ASP A 218 1.82 18.64 2.68
C ASP A 218 2.20 17.16 2.49
N THR A 219 2.94 16.86 1.41
CA THR A 219 3.33 15.49 1.04
C THR A 219 4.43 14.91 1.93
N HIS A 220 4.95 15.68 2.90
CA HIS A 220 6.02 15.29 3.81
C HIS A 220 5.64 15.47 5.28
N LEU A 221 4.35 15.59 5.59
CA LEU A 221 3.78 15.68 6.94
C LEU A 221 2.88 14.48 7.25
N GLY A 222 3.22 13.66 8.25
CA GLY A 222 2.38 12.53 8.65
C GLY A 222 2.86 11.80 9.89
N GLY A 223 2.28 10.62 10.13
CA GLY A 223 2.56 9.76 11.28
C GLY A 223 4.03 9.46 11.57
N ASP A 224 4.89 9.40 10.53
CA ASP A 224 6.33 9.21 10.67
C ASP A 224 7.02 10.41 11.35
N ASP A 225 6.53 11.63 11.13
CA ASP A 225 7.06 12.83 11.81
C ASP A 225 6.65 12.85 13.29
N PHE A 226 5.42 12.40 13.59
CA PHE A 226 4.97 12.24 14.97
C PHE A 226 5.74 11.15 15.71
N ASP A 227 6.16 10.08 15.03
CA ASP A 227 7.06 9.08 15.62
C ASP A 227 8.44 9.69 15.88
N HIS A 228 8.96 10.48 14.94
CA HIS A 228 10.28 11.10 15.05
C HIS A 228 10.40 12.05 16.24
N VAL A 229 9.38 12.84 16.57
CA VAL A 229 9.46 13.71 17.76
C VAL A 229 9.59 12.90 19.07
N ILE A 230 9.06 11.68 19.11
CA ILE A 230 9.24 10.76 20.24
C ILE A 230 10.63 10.12 20.18
N ILE A 231 11.09 9.68 19.00
CA ILE A 231 12.44 9.12 18.81
C ILE A 231 13.50 10.11 19.26
N ASP A 232 13.44 11.37 18.82
CA ASP A 232 14.38 12.42 19.20
C ASP A 232 14.34 12.67 20.71
N TRP A 233 13.16 12.76 21.31
CA TRP A 233 13.05 12.90 22.76
C TRP A 233 13.71 11.73 23.51
N LEU A 234 13.48 10.49 23.09
CA LEU A 234 14.08 9.31 23.70
C LEU A 234 15.61 9.29 23.52
N ALA A 235 16.10 9.58 22.31
CA ALA A 235 17.52 9.58 21.98
C ALA A 235 18.26 10.70 22.72
N ASP A 236 17.71 11.91 22.76
CA ASP A 236 18.30 13.05 23.46
C ASP A 236 18.35 12.82 24.97
N GLU A 237 17.32 12.20 25.56
CA GLU A 237 17.32 11.84 26.99
C GLU A 237 18.36 10.77 27.29
N PHE A 238 18.47 9.72 26.46
CA PHE A 238 19.49 8.70 26.64
C PHE A 238 20.90 9.26 26.45
N GLN A 239 21.10 10.18 25.49
CA GLN A 239 22.38 10.83 25.27
C GLN A 239 22.79 11.71 26.46
N LYS A 240 21.84 12.41 27.10
CA LYS A 240 22.12 13.18 28.33
C LYS A 240 22.53 12.29 29.50
N GLU A 241 21.89 11.13 29.64
CA GLU A 241 22.11 10.20 30.75
C GLU A 241 23.38 9.34 30.58
N GLU A 242 23.64 8.89 29.35
CA GLU A 242 24.63 7.85 29.06
C GLU A 242 25.73 8.30 28.08
N GLY A 243 25.62 9.51 27.51
CA GLY A 243 26.64 10.09 26.63
C GLY A 243 26.72 9.49 25.23
N VAL A 244 25.76 8.65 24.84
CA VAL A 244 25.72 7.96 23.54
C VAL A 244 24.44 8.31 22.80
N ASP A 245 24.54 8.64 21.51
CA ASP A 245 23.39 8.87 20.65
C ASP A 245 22.92 7.55 20.01
N LEU A 246 21.72 7.10 20.40
CA LEU A 246 21.11 5.87 19.90
C LEU A 246 20.78 5.93 18.40
N ARG A 247 20.65 7.13 17.81
CA ARG A 247 20.37 7.30 16.37
C ARG A 247 21.52 6.81 15.48
N GLN A 248 22.73 6.74 16.03
CA GLN A 248 23.91 6.28 15.29
C GLN A 248 24.00 4.75 15.17
N ASP A 249 23.22 4.00 15.96
CA ASP A 249 23.15 2.54 15.87
C ASP A 249 21.85 2.11 15.16
N PRO A 250 21.91 1.47 13.99
CA PRO A 250 20.73 1.10 13.22
C PRO A 250 19.75 0.17 13.96
N MET A 251 20.24 -0.71 14.83
CA MET A 251 19.37 -1.63 15.59
C MET A 251 18.66 -0.88 16.72
N ALA A 252 19.38 -0.02 17.44
CA ALA A 252 18.80 0.83 18.48
C ALA A 252 17.77 1.80 17.89
N LEU A 253 18.08 2.45 16.76
CA LEU A 253 17.15 3.33 16.05
C LEU A 253 15.87 2.61 15.63
N GLN A 254 15.97 1.41 15.07
CA GLN A 254 14.80 0.63 14.68
C GLN A 254 13.93 0.27 15.90
N ARG A 255 14.55 -0.09 17.03
CA ARG A 255 13.82 -0.36 18.28
C ARG A 255 13.16 0.90 18.86
N LEU A 256 13.82 2.06 18.75
CA LEU A 256 13.22 3.35 19.12
C LEU A 256 12.01 3.65 18.24
N LYS A 257 12.09 3.43 16.92
CA LYS A 257 10.97 3.67 15.99
C LYS A 257 9.75 2.82 16.36
N GLU A 258 9.92 1.52 16.58
CA GLU A 258 8.79 0.65 16.94
C GLU A 258 8.17 1.01 18.30
N ALA A 259 9.00 1.36 19.28
CA ALA A 259 8.52 1.79 20.59
C ALA A 259 7.82 3.16 20.54
N ALA A 260 8.33 4.08 19.72
CA ALA A 260 7.73 5.39 19.50
C ALA A 260 6.37 5.28 18.82
N GLU A 261 6.26 4.52 17.72
CA GLU A 261 5.00 4.27 17.01
C GLU A 261 3.96 3.65 17.97
N LYS A 262 4.36 2.63 18.73
CA LYS A 262 3.49 1.98 19.71
C LYS A 262 3.04 2.96 20.80
N ALA A 263 3.96 3.75 21.36
CA ALA A 263 3.62 4.73 22.39
C ALA A 263 2.66 5.81 21.88
N LYS A 264 2.89 6.32 20.66
CA LYS A 264 1.98 7.28 19.98
C LYS A 264 0.57 6.72 19.85
N ILE A 265 0.45 5.46 19.40
CA ILE A 265 -0.84 4.79 19.23
C ILE A 265 -1.53 4.58 20.58
N GLU A 266 -0.81 4.09 21.59
CA GLU A 266 -1.35 3.88 22.95
C GLU A 266 -1.84 5.18 23.59
N LEU A 267 -1.13 6.29 23.39
CA LEU A 267 -1.53 7.61 23.90
C LEU A 267 -2.78 8.17 23.23
N SER A 268 -3.22 7.60 22.10
CA SER A 268 -4.50 7.97 21.49
C SER A 268 -5.71 7.49 22.30
N SER A 269 -5.54 6.48 23.16
CA SER A 269 -6.60 5.98 24.06
C SER A 269 -6.28 6.18 25.55
N THR A 270 -5.00 6.20 25.91
CA THR A 270 -4.53 6.35 27.30
C THR A 270 -3.88 7.72 27.55
N THR A 271 -3.78 8.12 28.82
CA THR A 271 -3.15 9.40 29.21
C THR A 271 -1.64 9.31 29.41
N SER A 272 -1.09 8.10 29.56
CA SER A 272 0.33 7.84 29.72
C SER A 272 0.67 6.41 29.30
N THR A 273 1.89 6.20 28.80
CA THR A 273 2.47 4.89 28.52
C THR A 273 3.92 4.83 29.00
N GLU A 274 4.40 3.62 29.31
CA GLU A 274 5.80 3.35 29.63
C GLU A 274 6.50 2.76 28.42
N ILE A 275 7.57 3.44 27.98
CA ILE A 275 8.47 2.95 26.95
C ILE A 275 9.62 2.25 27.66
N ASN A 276 9.68 0.92 27.50
CA ASN A 276 10.65 0.07 28.17
C ASN A 276 11.43 -0.76 27.12
N LEU A 277 12.69 -0.36 26.90
CA LEU A 277 13.62 -0.97 25.96
C LEU A 277 14.82 -1.55 26.72
N PRO A 278 14.74 -2.83 27.14
CA PRO A 278 15.84 -3.46 27.83
C PRO A 278 17.00 -3.76 26.88
N TYR A 279 18.24 -3.66 27.35
CA TYR A 279 19.44 -3.95 26.55
C TYR A 279 19.46 -3.14 25.24
N ILE A 280 19.14 -1.84 25.32
CA ILE A 280 19.03 -0.98 24.12
C ILE A 280 20.40 -0.77 23.47
N MET A 281 21.44 -0.58 24.28
CA MET A 281 22.80 -0.32 23.82
C MET A 281 23.81 -0.67 24.92
N PRO A 282 24.95 -1.30 24.61
CA PRO A 282 26.06 -1.39 25.55
C PRO A 282 26.83 -0.06 25.59
N VAL A 283 27.10 0.46 26.78
CA VAL A 283 27.95 1.64 27.01
C VAL A 283 29.14 1.22 27.84
N ASN A 284 30.35 1.35 27.29
CA ASN A 284 31.60 0.86 27.90
C ASN A 284 31.54 -0.65 28.29
N GLY A 285 30.87 -1.47 27.47
CA GLY A 285 30.68 -2.90 27.73
C GLY A 285 29.60 -3.24 28.76
N ILE A 286 28.92 -2.24 29.34
CA ILE A 286 27.80 -2.43 30.27
C ILE A 286 26.49 -2.30 29.49
N PRO A 287 25.61 -3.32 29.48
CA PRO A 287 24.32 -3.21 28.83
C PRO A 287 23.44 -2.16 29.52
N LYS A 288 22.89 -1.21 28.75
CA LYS A 288 21.97 -0.19 29.23
C LYS A 288 20.54 -0.48 28.82
N HIS A 289 19.60 0.05 29.59
CA HIS A 289 18.16 -0.04 29.35
C HIS A 289 17.63 1.39 29.20
N LEU A 290 16.58 1.56 28.43
CA LEU A 290 15.85 2.82 28.35
C LEU A 290 14.45 2.59 28.90
N VAL A 291 14.12 3.28 29.99
CA VAL A 291 12.79 3.24 30.62
C VAL A 291 12.33 4.67 30.80
N LYS A 292 11.30 5.08 30.07
CA LYS A 292 10.75 6.43 30.11
C LYS A 292 9.23 6.38 30.08
N THR A 293 8.58 7.13 30.97
CA THR A 293 7.14 7.34 30.90
C THR A 293 6.85 8.54 30.00
N LEU A 294 6.03 8.34 28.98
CA LEU A 294 5.53 9.41 28.11
C LEU A 294 4.06 9.66 28.43
N THR A 295 3.71 10.91 28.77
CA THR A 295 2.32 11.32 28.95
C THR A 295 1.77 11.88 27.64
N ARG A 296 0.45 11.81 27.44
CA ARG A 296 -0.22 12.40 26.28
C ARG A 296 0.10 13.89 26.17
N ALA A 297 0.02 14.63 27.28
CA ALA A 297 0.34 16.05 27.32
C ALA A 297 1.79 16.34 26.88
N LYS A 298 2.75 15.48 27.26
CA LYS A 298 4.14 15.63 26.82
C LYS A 298 4.29 15.34 25.32
N PHE A 299 3.64 14.28 24.82
CA PHE A 299 3.61 13.99 23.39
C PHE A 299 3.02 15.15 22.57
N GLU A 300 1.86 15.67 22.98
CA GLU A 300 1.22 16.81 22.33
C GLU A 300 2.10 18.06 22.36
N GLN A 301 2.83 18.30 23.46
CA GLN A 301 3.83 19.38 23.53
C GLN A 301 4.99 19.17 22.54
N LEU A 302 5.49 17.95 22.40
CA LEU A 302 6.57 17.63 21.44
C LEU A 302 6.10 17.78 20.00
N ALA A 303 4.83 17.44 19.73
CA ALA A 303 4.23 17.44 18.40
C ALA A 303 3.50 18.73 18.01
N ASP A 304 3.41 19.74 18.90
CA ASP A 304 2.56 20.93 18.70
C ASP A 304 2.81 21.61 17.35
N LYS A 305 4.08 21.76 16.94
CA LYS A 305 4.42 22.35 15.63
C LYS A 305 3.80 21.58 14.46
N LEU A 306 3.79 20.24 14.51
CA LEU A 306 3.20 19.39 13.48
C LEU A 306 1.67 19.49 13.49
N ILE A 307 1.07 19.53 14.68
CA ILE A 307 -0.38 19.69 14.87
C ILE A 307 -0.85 21.04 14.30
N GLN A 308 -0.16 22.14 14.62
CA GLN A 308 -0.53 23.47 14.10
C GLN A 308 -0.32 23.56 12.58
N ALA A 309 0.67 22.84 12.03
CA ALA A 309 0.96 22.88 10.60
C ALA A 309 -0.20 22.37 9.74
N THR A 310 -1.09 21.54 10.27
CA THR A 310 -2.25 21.03 9.51
C THR A 310 -3.33 22.09 9.27
N ILE A 311 -3.37 23.18 10.04
CA ILE A 311 -4.46 24.17 9.95
C ILE A 311 -4.29 25.12 8.77
N LYS A 312 -3.06 25.51 8.44
CA LYS A 312 -2.81 26.46 7.36
C LYS A 312 -3.29 25.94 5.98
N PRO A 313 -3.08 24.66 5.61
CA PRO A 313 -3.70 24.10 4.41
C PRO A 313 -5.23 24.12 4.46
N CYS A 314 -5.85 23.90 5.63
CA CYS A 314 -7.32 23.97 5.77
C CYS A 314 -7.86 25.38 5.53
N GLU A 315 -7.19 26.42 6.04
CA GLU A 315 -7.53 27.82 5.78
C GLU A 315 -7.44 28.14 4.29
N GLN A 316 -6.37 27.67 3.63
CA GLN A 316 -6.13 27.91 2.22
C GLN A 316 -7.16 27.18 1.35
N ALA A 317 -7.48 25.92 1.62
CA ALA A 317 -8.50 25.18 0.90
C ALA A 317 -9.89 25.83 1.01
N LEU A 318 -10.31 26.23 2.23
CA LEU A 318 -11.58 26.96 2.40
C LEU A 318 -11.61 28.27 1.61
N LYS A 319 -10.51 29.04 1.65
CA LYS A 319 -10.38 30.29 0.90
C LYS A 319 -10.48 30.06 -0.61
N ASP A 320 -9.81 29.05 -1.13
CA ASP A 320 -9.81 28.72 -2.56
C ASP A 320 -11.17 28.21 -3.04
N ALA A 321 -11.90 27.50 -2.18
CA ALA A 321 -13.29 27.12 -2.42
C ALA A 321 -14.28 28.32 -2.30
N GLY A 322 -13.84 29.47 -1.80
CA GLY A 322 -14.71 30.62 -1.52
C GLY A 322 -15.69 30.37 -0.36
N LEU A 323 -15.30 29.50 0.59
CA LEU A 323 -16.13 29.06 1.70
C LEU A 323 -15.51 29.44 3.05
N THR A 324 -16.33 29.40 4.09
CA THR A 324 -15.93 29.54 5.48
C THR A 324 -16.14 28.22 6.23
N PRO A 325 -15.56 28.03 7.42
CA PRO A 325 -15.80 26.83 8.22
C PRO A 325 -17.28 26.52 8.48
N LYS A 326 -18.14 27.56 8.51
CA LYS A 326 -19.58 27.43 8.74
C LYS A 326 -20.35 26.85 7.55
N ASP A 327 -19.78 26.95 6.35
CA ASP A 327 -20.40 26.48 5.12
C ASP A 327 -20.14 24.99 4.86
N ILE A 328 -19.27 24.37 5.66
CA ILE A 328 -18.99 22.93 5.62
C ILE A 328 -20.06 22.21 6.42
N ASP A 329 -20.74 21.25 5.83
CA ASP A 329 -21.78 20.42 6.46
C ASP A 329 -21.18 19.29 7.30
N GLU A 330 -20.15 18.61 6.78
CA GLU A 330 -19.55 17.44 7.41
C GLU A 330 -18.02 17.48 7.28
N VAL A 331 -17.33 17.05 8.35
CA VAL A 331 -15.86 16.91 8.35
C VAL A 331 -15.54 15.44 8.46
N ILE A 332 -14.83 14.89 7.48
CA ILE A 332 -14.48 13.47 7.41
C ILE A 332 -13.00 13.32 7.74
N LEU A 333 -12.69 12.50 8.75
CA LEU A 333 -11.30 12.19 9.12
C LEU A 333 -10.87 10.89 8.43
N VAL A 334 -9.73 10.96 7.76
CA VAL A 334 -9.10 9.84 7.02
C VAL A 334 -7.65 9.71 7.47
N GLY A 335 -7.13 8.48 7.45
CA GLY A 335 -5.74 8.21 7.84
C GLY A 335 -5.56 8.02 9.35
N GLY A 336 -4.74 7.04 9.72
CA GLY A 336 -4.59 6.59 11.11
C GLY A 336 -4.09 7.67 12.09
N SER A 337 -3.37 8.70 11.63
CA SER A 337 -2.88 9.77 12.51
C SER A 337 -4.01 10.72 12.97
N THR A 338 -5.18 10.71 12.32
CA THR A 338 -6.38 11.42 12.80
C THR A 338 -6.97 10.81 14.07
N ARG A 339 -6.49 9.63 14.50
CA ARG A 339 -6.85 9.03 15.80
C ARG A 339 -6.21 9.75 16.99
N ILE A 340 -5.20 10.61 16.74
CA ILE A 340 -4.57 11.43 17.78
C ILE A 340 -5.60 12.43 18.34
N PRO A 341 -5.88 12.43 19.67
CA PRO A 341 -6.90 13.31 20.26
C PRO A 341 -6.70 14.79 19.98
N ALA A 342 -5.45 15.29 20.03
CA ALA A 342 -5.15 16.68 19.71
C ALA A 342 -5.47 17.07 18.26
N ILE A 343 -5.35 16.14 17.30
CA ILE A 343 -5.74 16.36 15.90
C ILE A 343 -7.27 16.48 15.81
N GLN A 344 -8.02 15.60 16.46
CA GLN A 344 -9.49 15.70 16.46
C GLN A 344 -9.97 17.00 17.09
N GLN A 345 -9.35 17.42 18.21
CA GLN A 345 -9.68 18.65 18.90
C GLN A 345 -9.36 19.89 18.08
N ILE A 346 -8.21 19.94 17.39
CA ILE A 346 -7.84 21.12 16.60
C ILE A 346 -8.73 21.23 15.35
N VAL A 347 -9.09 20.09 14.73
CA VAL A 347 -10.03 20.05 13.61
C VAL A 347 -11.43 20.49 14.05
N GLU A 348 -11.94 19.96 15.16
CA GLU A 348 -13.25 20.35 15.71
C GLU A 348 -13.29 21.84 16.07
N LYS A 349 -12.21 22.36 16.67
CA LYS A 349 -12.07 23.77 16.99
C LYS A 349 -12.06 24.65 15.73
N PHE A 350 -11.37 24.21 14.67
CA PHE A 350 -11.25 24.97 13.44
C PHE A 350 -12.57 25.02 12.65
N PHE A 351 -13.21 23.86 12.45
CA PHE A 351 -14.47 23.77 11.73
C PHE A 351 -15.70 24.14 12.57
N GLY A 352 -15.56 24.21 13.89
CA GLY A 352 -16.65 24.49 14.81
C GLY A 352 -17.67 23.36 14.91
N LYS A 353 -17.29 22.13 14.52
CA LYS A 353 -18.15 20.95 14.55
C LYS A 353 -17.36 19.66 14.74
N ALA A 354 -17.98 18.70 15.42
CA ALA A 354 -17.41 17.39 15.63
C ALA A 354 -17.26 16.65 14.28
N PRO A 355 -16.09 16.05 14.00
CA PRO A 355 -15.92 15.25 12.80
C PRO A 355 -16.82 14.01 12.78
N SER A 356 -17.19 13.60 11.58
CA SER A 356 -18.03 12.44 11.34
C SER A 356 -17.35 11.16 11.79
N LYS A 357 -18.14 10.25 12.37
CA LYS A 357 -17.71 8.88 12.71
C LYS A 357 -18.23 7.85 11.71
N GLY A 358 -18.75 8.30 10.56
CA GLY A 358 -19.45 7.46 9.59
C GLY A 358 -18.54 6.67 8.64
N VAL A 359 -17.22 6.80 8.76
CA VAL A 359 -16.25 6.08 7.91
C VAL A 359 -15.14 5.45 8.76
N ASN A 360 -14.56 4.37 8.25
CA ASN A 360 -13.35 3.80 8.82
C ASN A 360 -12.12 4.52 8.22
N PRO A 361 -11.34 5.28 9.01
CA PRO A 361 -10.23 6.08 8.49
C PRO A 361 -9.10 5.25 7.87
N ASP A 362 -9.03 3.94 8.15
CA ASP A 362 -7.97 3.05 7.63
C ASP A 362 -8.36 2.30 6.34
N GLU A 363 -9.64 2.33 5.95
CA GLU A 363 -10.19 1.50 4.86
C GLU A 363 -10.94 2.32 3.80
N VAL A 364 -11.48 3.49 4.18
CA VAL A 364 -12.38 4.30 3.35
C VAL A 364 -11.78 4.70 2.00
N VAL A 365 -10.46 4.88 1.94
CA VAL A 365 -9.73 5.21 0.71
C VAL A 365 -9.73 4.03 -0.27
N ALA A 366 -9.44 2.81 0.20
CA ALA A 366 -9.46 1.62 -0.66
C ALA A 366 -10.89 1.30 -1.14
N VAL A 367 -11.88 1.45 -0.26
CA VAL A 367 -13.31 1.34 -0.59
C VAL A 367 -13.68 2.31 -1.71
N GLY A 368 -13.27 3.57 -1.59
CA GLY A 368 -13.47 4.60 -2.62
C GLY A 368 -12.83 4.25 -3.96
N ALA A 369 -11.60 3.72 -3.93
CA ALA A 369 -10.90 3.26 -5.12
C ALA A 369 -11.63 2.09 -5.82
N ALA A 370 -12.22 1.17 -5.05
CA ALA A 370 -13.01 0.07 -5.59
C ALA A 370 -14.33 0.57 -6.23
N ILE A 371 -15.00 1.54 -5.61
CA ILE A 371 -16.17 2.23 -6.19
C ILE A 371 -15.78 2.89 -7.52
N GLN A 372 -14.65 3.60 -7.56
CA GLN A 372 -14.14 4.21 -8.78
C GLN A 372 -13.85 3.15 -9.87
N GLY A 373 -13.36 1.98 -9.49
CA GLY A 373 -13.23 0.82 -10.39
C GLY A 373 -14.59 0.39 -10.96
N GLY A 374 -15.62 0.34 -10.12
CA GLY A 374 -17.01 0.06 -10.51
C GLY A 374 -17.61 1.09 -11.46
N VAL A 375 -17.29 2.38 -11.29
CA VAL A 375 -17.69 3.44 -12.24
C VAL A 375 -17.04 3.23 -13.60
N LEU A 376 -15.77 2.80 -13.64
CA LEU A 376 -15.04 2.56 -14.88
C LEU A 376 -15.49 1.28 -15.62
N SER A 377 -15.94 0.25 -14.89
CA SER A 377 -16.53 -0.95 -15.49
C SER A 377 -17.99 -0.75 -15.91
N GLY A 378 -18.66 0.29 -15.41
CA GLY A 378 -20.08 0.55 -15.61
C GLY A 378 -21.01 -0.20 -14.65
N ASP A 379 -20.44 -0.85 -13.63
CA ASP A 379 -21.18 -1.54 -12.57
C ASP A 379 -21.85 -0.52 -11.61
N VAL A 380 -21.16 0.60 -11.34
CA VAL A 380 -21.71 1.75 -10.59
C VAL A 380 -22.21 2.80 -11.58
N LYS A 381 -23.50 3.13 -11.48
CA LYS A 381 -24.17 4.11 -12.35
C LYS A 381 -24.46 5.39 -11.60
N ASP A 382 -24.71 6.45 -12.36
CA ASP A 382 -25.17 7.75 -11.85
C ASP A 382 -24.21 8.40 -10.82
N VAL A 383 -22.92 8.09 -10.94
CA VAL A 383 -21.83 8.73 -10.18
C VAL A 383 -20.91 9.44 -11.16
N LEU A 384 -20.79 10.77 -11.01
CA LEU A 384 -19.86 11.60 -11.77
C LEU A 384 -18.84 12.22 -10.83
N LEU A 385 -17.56 11.94 -11.08
CA LEU A 385 -16.46 12.54 -10.34
C LEU A 385 -15.83 13.67 -11.14
N LEU A 386 -15.77 14.86 -10.55
CA LEU A 386 -15.09 16.05 -11.07
C LEU A 386 -13.95 16.42 -10.12
N ASP A 387 -12.73 16.06 -10.50
CA ASP A 387 -11.51 16.38 -9.74
C ASP A 387 -10.88 17.70 -10.23
N VAL A 388 -9.82 18.17 -9.59
CA VAL A 388 -9.14 19.44 -9.91
C VAL A 388 -7.63 19.31 -10.02
N VAL A 389 -6.98 20.30 -10.65
CA VAL A 389 -5.52 20.44 -10.63
C VAL A 389 -5.05 20.98 -9.27
N PRO A 390 -4.15 20.33 -8.51
CA PRO A 390 -3.77 20.80 -7.18
C PRO A 390 -2.84 22.02 -7.17
N LEU A 391 -2.16 22.28 -8.30
CA LEU A 391 -1.18 23.36 -8.45
C LEU A 391 -1.32 24.01 -9.81
N SER A 392 -1.14 25.33 -9.88
CA SER A 392 -1.22 26.07 -11.13
C SER A 392 -0.13 25.60 -12.09
N VAL A 393 -0.46 25.54 -13.38
CA VAL A 393 0.48 25.23 -14.45
C VAL A 393 0.55 26.36 -15.46
N GLY A 394 1.74 26.60 -15.98
CA GLY A 394 2.04 27.77 -16.78
C GLY A 394 3.40 27.69 -17.46
N ILE A 395 3.85 28.84 -17.99
CA ILE A 395 5.13 28.96 -18.69
C ILE A 395 5.99 30.10 -18.14
N GLU A 396 7.31 29.96 -18.29
CA GLU A 396 8.24 31.07 -18.10
C GLU A 396 8.10 32.07 -19.25
N THR A 397 7.88 33.34 -18.91
CA THR A 397 7.85 34.44 -19.86
C THR A 397 9.01 35.41 -19.63
N LEU A 398 9.14 36.42 -20.51
CA LEU A 398 10.23 37.39 -20.47
C LEU A 398 10.38 38.01 -19.06
N GLY A 399 11.60 37.95 -18.52
CA GLY A 399 11.91 38.41 -17.16
C GLY A 399 11.92 37.31 -16.11
N GLY A 400 11.77 36.04 -16.52
CA GLY A 400 11.80 34.89 -15.60
C GLY A 400 10.52 34.76 -14.76
N VAL A 401 9.41 35.33 -15.25
CA VAL A 401 8.12 35.36 -14.54
C VAL A 401 7.34 34.10 -14.89
N MET A 402 6.68 33.51 -13.88
CA MET A 402 5.72 32.42 -14.09
C MET A 402 4.39 33.01 -14.56
N THR A 403 3.98 32.73 -15.79
CA THR A 403 2.66 33.07 -16.31
C THR A 403 1.78 31.84 -16.29
N LYS A 404 0.78 31.84 -15.40
CA LYS A 404 -0.16 30.74 -15.21
C LYS A 404 -1.19 30.71 -16.34
N LEU A 405 -1.44 29.53 -16.89
CA LEU A 405 -2.48 29.32 -17.91
C LEU A 405 -3.69 28.57 -17.32
N ILE A 406 -3.42 27.60 -16.46
CA ILE A 406 -4.44 26.88 -15.69
C ILE A 406 -4.10 27.10 -14.23
N GLU A 407 -5.00 27.77 -13.51
CA GLU A 407 -4.86 28.01 -12.06
C GLU A 407 -5.11 26.72 -11.27
N ALA A 408 -4.52 26.63 -10.08
CA ALA A 408 -4.86 25.60 -9.11
C ALA A 408 -6.37 25.57 -8.85
N ASN A 409 -6.88 24.38 -8.53
CA ASN A 409 -8.28 24.05 -8.33
C ASN A 409 -9.17 24.18 -9.59
N THR A 410 -8.59 24.30 -10.78
CA THR A 410 -9.37 24.17 -12.03
C THR A 410 -9.83 22.73 -12.21
N THR A 411 -11.12 22.50 -12.47
CA THR A 411 -11.71 21.18 -12.72
C THR A 411 -11.07 20.48 -13.92
N ILE A 412 -10.80 19.19 -13.82
CA ILE A 412 -10.26 18.34 -14.89
C ILE A 412 -11.30 17.33 -15.41
N PRO A 413 -11.26 16.95 -16.69
CA PRO A 413 -10.31 17.41 -17.73
C PRO A 413 -10.54 18.85 -18.17
N THR A 414 -9.47 19.56 -18.56
CA THR A 414 -9.55 20.96 -19.00
C THR A 414 -8.58 21.28 -20.14
N ARG A 415 -8.89 22.34 -20.90
CA ARG A 415 -8.09 22.84 -22.02
C ARG A 415 -8.05 24.35 -22.01
N LYS A 416 -6.84 24.93 -22.04
CA LYS A 416 -6.62 26.37 -22.17
C LYS A 416 -5.62 26.67 -23.28
N SER A 417 -5.89 27.70 -24.06
CA SER A 417 -4.94 28.20 -25.07
C SER A 417 -4.70 29.69 -24.85
N GLU A 418 -3.46 30.13 -24.98
CA GLU A 418 -3.06 31.53 -24.90
C GLU A 418 -2.04 31.86 -25.99
N VAL A 419 -2.08 33.09 -26.52
CA VAL A 419 -1.20 33.52 -27.61
C VAL A 419 -0.07 34.37 -27.05
N PHE A 420 1.15 33.88 -27.23
CA PHE A 420 2.40 34.56 -26.93
C PHE A 420 3.07 35.07 -28.20
N SER A 421 4.17 35.82 -28.04
CA SER A 421 4.97 36.32 -29.16
C SER A 421 6.46 36.29 -28.85
N THR A 422 7.29 36.58 -29.86
CA THR A 422 8.76 36.60 -29.72
C THR A 422 9.22 37.77 -28.86
N ALA A 423 10.27 37.54 -28.07
CA ALA A 423 10.88 38.53 -27.19
C ALA A 423 11.95 39.39 -27.90
N ALA A 424 12.44 38.93 -29.06
CA ALA A 424 13.46 39.62 -29.86
C ALA A 424 13.10 39.68 -31.36
N ASP A 425 13.68 40.65 -32.06
CA ASP A 425 13.53 40.82 -33.50
C ASP A 425 14.18 39.65 -34.25
N ASN A 426 13.51 39.14 -35.28
CA ASN A 426 13.97 38.02 -36.11
C ASN A 426 14.33 36.74 -35.32
N GLN A 427 13.67 36.53 -34.18
CA GLN A 427 13.85 35.34 -33.35
C GLN A 427 13.40 34.08 -34.13
N PRO A 428 14.32 33.12 -34.41
CA PRO A 428 14.03 31.98 -35.29
C PRO A 428 13.27 30.83 -34.59
N SER A 429 13.26 30.83 -33.25
CA SER A 429 12.61 29.82 -32.42
C SER A 429 12.15 30.40 -31.08
N VAL A 430 11.12 29.81 -30.46
CA VAL A 430 10.63 30.19 -29.12
C VAL A 430 10.81 29.03 -28.16
N ASP A 431 11.40 29.32 -27.00
CA ASP A 431 11.58 28.38 -25.91
C ASP A 431 10.33 28.38 -25.04
N ILE A 432 9.77 27.19 -24.83
CA ILE A 432 8.61 26.99 -23.96
C ILE A 432 9.05 26.17 -22.78
N HIS A 433 9.17 26.85 -21.65
CA HIS A 433 9.50 26.26 -20.37
C HIS A 433 8.23 26.15 -19.53
N VAL A 434 7.76 24.93 -19.35
CA VAL A 434 6.53 24.60 -18.63
C VAL A 434 6.84 24.39 -17.15
N LEU A 435 6.06 25.00 -16.26
CA LEU A 435 6.24 24.91 -14.81
C LEU A 435 4.93 24.61 -14.08
N GLN A 436 5.07 24.15 -12.84
CA GLN A 436 3.99 23.95 -11.89
C GLN A 436 4.33 24.61 -10.55
N GLY A 437 3.40 25.41 -10.03
CA GLY A 437 3.55 26.06 -8.73
C GLY A 437 2.83 27.41 -8.61
N GLU A 438 2.94 28.00 -7.42
CA GLU A 438 2.20 29.21 -7.03
C GLU A 438 3.10 30.46 -6.90
N ARG A 439 4.40 30.33 -7.17
CA ARG A 439 5.36 31.42 -7.01
C ARG A 439 5.28 32.36 -8.21
N PRO A 440 5.63 33.66 -8.04
CA PRO A 440 5.59 34.61 -9.15
C PRO A 440 6.78 34.45 -10.11
N MET A 441 7.90 33.89 -9.64
CA MET A 441 9.13 33.73 -10.42
C MET A 441 9.30 32.28 -10.83
N ALA A 442 9.59 32.03 -12.11
CA ALA A 442 9.74 30.69 -12.67
C ALA A 442 10.84 29.87 -11.97
N ALA A 443 11.91 30.50 -11.50
CA ALA A 443 13.01 29.83 -10.80
C ALA A 443 12.61 29.22 -9.44
N ASP A 444 11.49 29.67 -8.87
CA ASP A 444 10.97 29.20 -7.58
C ASP A 444 9.91 28.10 -7.71
N ASP A 445 9.44 27.82 -8.94
CA ASP A 445 8.44 26.80 -9.24
C ASP A 445 9.08 25.54 -9.84
N LYS A 446 8.31 24.46 -9.88
CA LYS A 446 8.80 23.18 -10.39
C LYS A 446 8.79 23.19 -11.91
N THR A 447 9.96 23.08 -12.54
CA THR A 447 10.05 22.77 -13.98
C THR A 447 9.42 21.42 -14.27
N LEU A 448 8.47 21.41 -15.21
CA LEU A 448 7.86 20.19 -15.74
C LEU A 448 8.51 19.74 -17.05
N GLY A 449 8.88 20.69 -17.92
CA GLY A 449 9.47 20.37 -19.22
C GLY A 449 9.91 21.60 -20.00
N LYS A 450 10.75 21.40 -21.01
CA LYS A 450 11.21 22.44 -21.93
C LYS A 450 11.18 21.92 -23.36
N PHE A 451 10.70 22.73 -24.29
CA PHE A 451 10.73 22.43 -25.72
C PHE A 451 10.81 23.70 -26.56
N HIS A 452 11.24 23.56 -27.80
CA HIS A 452 11.47 24.68 -28.70
C HIS A 452 10.54 24.56 -29.91
N LEU A 453 9.86 25.66 -30.25
CA LEU A 453 9.14 25.78 -31.51
C LEU A 453 10.04 26.49 -32.53
N ASP A 454 10.60 25.71 -33.45
CA ASP A 454 11.55 26.19 -34.46
C ASP A 454 10.90 26.67 -35.76
N GLY A 455 11.66 27.49 -36.48
CA GLY A 455 11.36 27.87 -37.85
C GLY A 455 10.25 28.91 -37.94
N ILE A 456 10.26 29.85 -36.99
CA ILE A 456 9.49 31.08 -36.99
C ILE A 456 10.07 32.02 -38.06
N ALA A 457 9.20 32.60 -38.89
CA ALA A 457 9.63 33.51 -39.94
C ALA A 457 10.24 34.80 -39.34
N PRO A 458 11.29 35.38 -39.94
CA PRO A 458 11.87 36.65 -39.48
C PRO A 458 10.82 37.76 -39.45
N ALA A 459 10.54 38.28 -38.25
CA ALA A 459 9.62 39.38 -38.03
C ALA A 459 10.09 40.23 -36.83
N PRO A 460 9.70 41.52 -36.75
CA PRO A 460 9.86 42.31 -35.55
C PRO A 460 9.27 41.61 -34.31
N ARG A 461 9.87 41.84 -33.14
CA ARG A 461 9.37 41.30 -31.86
C ARG A 461 7.89 41.66 -31.66
N GLY A 462 7.12 40.76 -31.06
CA GLY A 462 5.70 40.99 -30.81
C GLY A 462 4.76 40.73 -32.00
N ILE A 463 5.29 40.40 -33.19
CA ILE A 463 4.47 40.09 -34.39
C ILE A 463 4.13 38.60 -34.52
N PRO A 464 5.08 37.64 -34.36
CA PRO A 464 4.75 36.21 -34.44
C PRO A 464 3.68 35.84 -33.41
N GLN A 465 2.70 35.02 -33.80
CA GLN A 465 1.61 34.58 -32.92
C GLN A 465 1.81 33.11 -32.58
N ILE A 466 2.34 32.85 -31.39
CA ILE A 466 2.60 31.51 -30.88
C ILE A 466 1.47 31.12 -29.94
N GLU A 467 0.54 30.29 -30.41
CA GLU A 467 -0.54 29.77 -29.58
C GLU A 467 -0.04 28.57 -28.78
N VAL A 468 0.03 28.72 -27.47
CA VAL A 468 0.38 27.64 -26.55
C VAL A 468 -0.89 27.10 -25.93
N THR A 469 -1.09 25.79 -26.02
CA THR A 469 -2.26 25.08 -25.50
C THR A 469 -1.83 24.10 -24.42
N PHE A 470 -2.54 24.14 -23.29
CA PHE A 470 -2.42 23.22 -22.18
C PHE A 470 -3.69 22.38 -22.12
N GLU A 471 -3.53 21.06 -22.09
CA GLU A 471 -4.60 20.08 -21.95
C GLU A 471 -4.29 19.15 -20.77
N ILE A 472 -5.17 19.08 -19.79
CA ILE A 472 -5.04 18.16 -18.65
C ILE A 472 -6.16 17.13 -18.73
N ASP A 473 -5.80 15.84 -18.75
CA ASP A 473 -6.75 14.74 -18.85
C ASP A 473 -7.38 14.35 -17.50
N ALA A 474 -8.26 13.35 -17.50
CA ALA A 474 -8.96 12.89 -16.30
C ALA A 474 -8.06 12.16 -15.27
N ASN A 475 -6.79 11.88 -15.60
CA ASN A 475 -5.78 11.38 -14.65
C ASN A 475 -4.89 12.51 -14.12
N GLY A 476 -5.11 13.76 -14.58
CA GLY A 476 -4.27 14.90 -14.24
C GLY A 476 -3.01 15.03 -15.11
N ILE A 477 -2.88 14.27 -16.21
CA ILE A 477 -1.68 14.30 -17.07
C ILE A 477 -1.74 15.50 -18.02
N LEU A 478 -0.67 16.29 -18.05
CA LEU A 478 -0.54 17.51 -18.84
C LEU A 478 0.03 17.24 -20.25
N ASN A 479 -0.65 17.75 -21.27
CA ASN A 479 -0.15 17.86 -22.64
C ASN A 479 0.00 19.33 -22.98
N VAL A 480 1.17 19.73 -23.49
CA VAL A 480 1.42 21.10 -23.91
C VAL A 480 1.77 21.12 -25.39
N SER A 481 1.04 21.89 -26.17
CA SER A 481 1.37 22.14 -27.58
C SER A 481 1.60 23.62 -27.84
N ALA A 482 2.40 23.91 -28.86
CA ALA A 482 2.69 25.25 -29.30
C ALA A 482 2.65 25.31 -30.82
N LYS A 483 1.89 26.28 -31.32
CA LYS A 483 1.62 26.43 -32.74
C LYS A 483 1.85 27.85 -33.20
N ASP A 484 2.68 28.02 -34.21
CA ASP A 484 2.77 29.30 -34.93
C ASP A 484 1.54 29.43 -35.83
N LYS A 485 0.67 30.41 -35.54
CA LYS A 485 -0.57 30.62 -36.28
C LYS A 485 -0.35 31.05 -37.73
N ALA A 486 0.81 31.63 -38.06
CA ALA A 486 1.10 32.07 -39.42
C ALA A 486 1.53 30.91 -40.33
N THR A 487 2.40 30.03 -39.83
CA THR A 487 2.95 28.91 -40.61
C THR A 487 2.18 27.60 -40.42
N GLY A 488 1.40 27.49 -39.34
CA GLY A 488 0.73 26.27 -38.93
C GLY A 488 1.68 25.21 -38.35
N LYS A 489 2.99 25.51 -38.24
CA LYS A 489 3.95 24.62 -37.59
C LYS A 489 3.58 24.46 -36.13
N GLU A 490 3.64 23.22 -35.68
CA GLU A 490 3.32 22.84 -34.32
C GLU A 490 4.45 21.99 -33.76
N GLN A 491 4.75 22.21 -32.49
CA GLN A 491 5.51 21.31 -31.66
C GLN A 491 4.71 21.07 -30.40
N SER A 492 4.69 19.83 -29.94
CA SER A 492 4.04 19.48 -28.70
C SER A 492 4.94 18.60 -27.89
N ILE A 493 4.79 18.71 -26.58
CA ILE A 493 5.31 17.73 -25.66
C ILE A 493 4.14 17.24 -24.83
N ARG A 494 4.02 15.93 -24.75
CA ARG A 494 3.31 15.35 -23.63
C ARG A 494 4.22 15.49 -22.43
N ILE A 495 3.79 16.24 -21.43
CA ILE A 495 4.47 16.28 -20.15
C ILE A 495 4.08 14.98 -19.46
N GLU A 496 4.78 13.92 -19.81
CA GLU A 496 4.91 12.77 -18.93
C GLU A 496 6.05 13.17 -18.01
N ALA A 497 5.75 13.47 -16.74
CA ALA A 497 6.82 13.77 -15.81
C ALA A 497 7.89 12.68 -15.91
N SER A 498 9.14 13.11 -16.06
CA SER A 498 10.26 12.18 -15.89
C SER A 498 10.22 11.73 -14.43
N SER A 499 9.65 10.55 -14.21
CA SER A 499 9.72 9.77 -12.98
C SER A 499 11.15 9.30 -12.68
N GLY A 500 12.08 9.56 -13.61
CA GLY A 500 13.44 9.05 -13.61
C GLY A 500 13.57 7.66 -14.22
N LEU A 501 12.52 7.10 -14.83
CA LEU A 501 12.55 5.83 -15.53
C LEU A 501 12.30 5.99 -17.03
N THR A 502 13.01 5.20 -17.83
CA THR A 502 12.74 5.02 -19.26
C THR A 502 11.81 3.83 -19.50
N ASP A 503 11.12 3.80 -20.63
CA ASP A 503 10.29 2.64 -21.04
C ASP A 503 11.09 1.31 -21.04
N ALA A 504 12.37 1.38 -21.40
CA ALA A 504 13.26 0.23 -21.38
C ALA A 504 13.56 -0.25 -19.95
N GLU A 505 13.76 0.68 -19.01
CA GLU A 505 13.90 0.34 -17.59
C GLU A 505 12.60 -0.21 -17.01
N ILE A 506 11.44 0.39 -17.32
CA ILE A 506 10.14 -0.09 -16.88
C ILE A 506 9.91 -1.52 -17.38
N LYS A 507 10.20 -1.80 -18.66
CA LYS A 507 10.09 -3.15 -19.22
C LYS A 507 11.04 -4.12 -18.51
N ARG A 508 12.30 -3.74 -18.31
CA ARG A 508 13.26 -4.57 -17.57
C ARG A 508 12.76 -4.87 -16.16
N MET A 509 12.25 -3.86 -15.45
CA MET A 509 11.71 -4.01 -14.10
C MET A 509 10.45 -4.90 -14.07
N LYS A 510 9.57 -4.81 -15.07
CA LYS A 510 8.43 -5.73 -15.24
C LYS A 510 8.91 -7.18 -15.39
N ASP A 511 9.88 -7.40 -16.27
CA ASP A 511 10.45 -8.73 -16.53
C ASP A 511 11.14 -9.28 -15.27
N GLU A 512 11.90 -8.45 -14.57
CA GLU A 512 12.52 -8.81 -13.29
C GLU A 512 11.48 -9.10 -12.20
N ALA A 513 10.44 -8.28 -12.06
CA ALA A 513 9.35 -8.46 -11.11
C ALA A 513 8.56 -9.75 -11.37
N ALA A 514 8.41 -10.14 -12.64
CA ALA A 514 7.79 -11.42 -13.03
C ALA A 514 8.70 -12.62 -12.70
N ALA A 515 10.00 -12.56 -13.04
CA ALA A 515 10.96 -13.60 -12.69
C ALA A 515 11.08 -13.79 -11.17
N ASN A 516 11.01 -12.69 -10.44
CA ASN A 516 10.97 -12.62 -8.99
C ASN A 516 9.74 -13.33 -8.41
N ALA A 517 8.54 -13.06 -8.95
CA ALA A 517 7.32 -13.74 -8.54
C ALA A 517 7.37 -15.26 -8.81
N GLU A 518 7.99 -15.68 -9.92
CA GLU A 518 8.21 -17.10 -10.21
C GLU A 518 9.17 -17.75 -9.20
N ALA A 519 10.26 -17.07 -8.82
CA ALA A 519 11.18 -17.54 -7.81
C ALA A 519 10.52 -17.66 -6.43
N ASP A 520 9.73 -16.66 -6.03
CA ASP A 520 8.97 -16.66 -4.77
C ASP A 520 7.95 -17.82 -4.75
N ALA A 521 7.30 -18.11 -5.88
CA ALA A 521 6.37 -19.24 -6.00
C ALA A 521 7.07 -20.60 -5.85
N LYS A 522 8.26 -20.77 -6.43
CA LYS A 522 9.08 -21.99 -6.27
C LYS A 522 9.55 -22.18 -4.83
N GLU A 523 9.97 -21.10 -4.17
CA GLU A 523 10.39 -21.17 -2.77
C GLU A 523 9.21 -21.49 -1.85
N LYS A 524 8.03 -20.91 -2.12
CA LYS A 524 6.80 -21.30 -1.43
C LYS A 524 6.49 -22.79 -1.61
N GLU A 525 6.52 -23.30 -2.85
CA GLU A 525 6.28 -24.73 -3.13
C GLU A 525 7.28 -25.61 -2.35
N ARG A 526 8.55 -25.22 -2.31
CA ARG A 526 9.58 -25.91 -1.53
C ARG A 526 9.23 -25.98 -0.05
N VAL A 527 8.80 -24.86 0.55
CA VAL A 527 8.40 -24.78 1.96
C VAL A 527 7.11 -25.56 2.24
N ASP A 528 6.11 -25.49 1.35
CA ASP A 528 4.86 -26.24 1.47
C ASP A 528 5.13 -27.76 1.47
N LYS A 529 6.06 -28.22 0.63
CA LYS A 529 6.50 -29.62 0.60
C LYS A 529 7.23 -30.05 1.86
N LEU A 530 8.05 -29.19 2.46
CA LEU A 530 8.68 -29.46 3.76
C LEU A 530 7.63 -29.57 4.86
N ASN A 531 6.68 -28.64 4.92
CA ASN A 531 5.59 -28.69 5.90
C ASN A 531 4.71 -29.94 5.71
N GLN A 532 4.45 -30.35 4.46
CA GLN A 532 3.74 -31.58 4.15
C GLN A 532 4.50 -32.81 4.65
N ALA A 533 5.83 -32.85 4.46
CA ALA A 533 6.67 -33.90 5.00
C ALA A 533 6.60 -33.95 6.53
N ASP A 534 6.73 -32.82 7.23
CA ASP A 534 6.62 -32.76 8.69
C ASP A 534 5.26 -33.27 9.20
N ALA A 535 4.17 -32.83 8.57
CA ALA A 535 2.82 -33.29 8.91
C ALA A 535 2.67 -34.80 8.68
N MET A 536 3.18 -35.32 7.56
CA MET A 536 3.13 -36.74 7.23
C MET A 536 4.00 -37.58 8.17
N ILE A 537 5.19 -37.09 8.55
CA ILE A 537 6.05 -37.73 9.55
C ILE A 537 5.28 -37.88 10.86
N PHE A 538 4.72 -36.79 11.38
CA PHE A 538 3.98 -36.79 12.63
C PHE A 538 2.76 -37.73 12.58
N GLN A 539 1.96 -37.66 11.50
CA GLN A 539 0.78 -38.51 11.33
C GLN A 539 1.16 -39.99 11.27
N THR A 540 2.22 -40.33 10.53
CA THR A 540 2.71 -41.70 10.40
C THR A 540 3.22 -42.24 11.73
N GLU A 541 4.00 -41.46 12.48
CA GLU A 541 4.46 -41.83 13.82
C GLU A 541 3.28 -42.06 14.77
N LYS A 542 2.29 -41.18 14.76
CA LYS A 542 1.09 -41.31 15.58
C LYS A 542 0.32 -42.60 15.23
N GLN A 543 0.09 -42.87 13.94
CA GLN A 543 -0.62 -44.07 13.51
C GLN A 543 0.14 -45.36 13.85
N LEU A 544 1.47 -45.38 13.69
CA LEU A 544 2.30 -46.52 14.10
C LEU A 544 2.21 -46.78 15.61
N ASN A 545 2.14 -45.72 16.43
CA ASN A 545 1.98 -45.83 17.87
C ASN A 545 0.58 -46.29 18.29
N GLU A 546 -0.48 -45.75 17.68
CA GLU A 546 -1.88 -46.06 18.01
C GLU A 546 -2.30 -47.46 17.56
N LEU A 547 -1.84 -47.89 16.39
CA LEU A 547 -2.17 -49.22 15.86
C LEU A 547 -1.28 -50.30 16.47
N GLY A 548 -0.04 -49.99 16.86
CA GLY A 548 0.83 -50.89 17.63
C GLY A 548 0.90 -52.29 17.04
N ASP A 549 0.49 -53.30 17.83
CA ASP A 549 0.49 -54.72 17.45
C ASP A 549 -0.65 -55.11 16.49
N LYS A 550 -1.57 -54.20 16.19
CA LYS A 550 -2.65 -54.44 15.21
C LYS A 550 -2.16 -54.37 13.76
N ILE A 551 -0.96 -53.81 13.53
CA ILE A 551 -0.30 -53.84 12.22
C ILE A 551 0.53 -55.12 12.14
N PRO A 552 0.31 -56.00 11.16
CA PRO A 552 1.17 -57.15 10.93
C PRO A 552 2.65 -56.74 10.78
N ALA A 553 3.55 -57.49 11.40
CA ALA A 553 4.98 -57.13 11.47
C ALA A 553 5.63 -56.98 10.08
N ASP A 554 5.19 -57.79 9.11
CA ASP A 554 5.61 -57.74 7.70
C ASP A 554 5.14 -56.48 6.96
N LYS A 555 4.08 -55.81 7.45
CA LYS A 555 3.58 -54.53 6.93
C LYS A 555 4.11 -53.32 7.68
N LYS A 556 4.47 -53.50 8.96
CA LYS A 556 5.04 -52.44 9.79
C LYS A 556 6.43 -52.00 9.30
N ALA A 557 7.30 -52.94 8.95
CA ALA A 557 8.68 -52.64 8.52
C ALA A 557 8.77 -51.78 7.23
N PRO A 558 7.95 -52.00 6.17
CA PRO A 558 7.87 -51.09 5.03
C PRO A 558 7.49 -49.65 5.39
N ILE A 559 6.53 -49.45 6.32
CA ILE A 559 6.09 -48.13 6.76
C ILE A 559 7.22 -47.41 7.51
N GLU A 560 7.88 -48.09 8.45
CA GLU A 560 9.01 -47.53 9.20
C GLU A 560 10.19 -47.17 8.28
N THR A 561 10.45 -47.99 7.26
CA THR A 561 11.49 -47.73 6.26
C THR A 561 11.16 -46.51 5.39
N ALA A 562 9.90 -46.34 4.98
CA ALA A 562 9.45 -45.18 4.22
C ALA A 562 9.46 -43.90 5.08
N LEU A 563 9.06 -44.00 6.36
CA LEU A 563 9.15 -42.91 7.33
C LEU A 563 10.59 -42.45 7.57
N ALA A 564 11.53 -43.38 7.73
CA ALA A 564 12.95 -43.04 7.89
C ALA A 564 13.50 -42.31 6.66
N ARG A 565 13.11 -42.75 5.45
CA ARG A 565 13.47 -42.06 4.20
C ARG A 565 12.86 -40.67 4.11
N LEU A 566 11.59 -40.50 4.52
CA LEU A 566 10.94 -39.19 4.55
C LEU A 566 11.65 -38.23 5.52
N LYS A 567 12.05 -38.69 6.70
CA LYS A 567 12.81 -37.89 7.67
C LYS A 567 14.17 -37.43 7.13
N GLU A 568 14.90 -38.31 6.46
CA GLU A 568 16.19 -37.96 5.84
C GLU A 568 16.00 -36.99 4.65
N ALA A 569 15.02 -37.23 3.79
CA ALA A 569 14.68 -36.33 2.68
C ALA A 569 14.24 -34.95 3.18
N HIS A 570 13.43 -34.90 4.24
CA HIS A 570 13.00 -33.67 4.91
C HIS A 570 14.20 -32.87 5.45
N LYS A 571 15.10 -33.54 6.19
CA LYS A 571 16.31 -32.93 6.74
C LYS A 571 17.26 -32.40 5.66
N ALA A 572 17.33 -33.09 4.52
CA ALA A 572 18.15 -32.69 3.37
C ALA A 572 17.46 -31.64 2.47
N ALA A 573 16.20 -31.31 2.72
CA ALA A 573 15.34 -30.50 1.86
C ALA A 573 15.26 -31.00 0.39
N ASP A 574 15.27 -32.32 0.20
CA ASP A 574 15.13 -32.97 -1.11
C ASP A 574 13.66 -33.16 -1.47
N ILE A 575 13.11 -32.24 -2.28
CA ILE A 575 11.69 -32.24 -2.65
C ILE A 575 11.28 -33.50 -3.43
N ALA A 576 12.14 -33.98 -4.33
CA ALA A 576 11.86 -35.20 -5.09
C ALA A 576 11.87 -36.44 -4.16
N GLY A 577 12.81 -36.47 -3.21
CA GLY A 577 12.87 -37.49 -2.16
C GLY A 577 11.66 -37.47 -1.23
N ILE A 578 11.17 -36.29 -0.85
CA ILE A 578 9.95 -36.09 -0.04
C ILE A 578 8.74 -36.67 -0.76
N ASP A 579 8.51 -36.27 -2.01
CA ASP A 579 7.34 -36.73 -2.78
C ASP A 579 7.34 -38.25 -2.99
N ALA A 580 8.52 -38.84 -3.23
CA ALA A 580 8.67 -40.28 -3.36
C ALA A 580 8.39 -40.99 -2.02
N ALA A 581 8.94 -40.50 -0.91
CA ALA A 581 8.77 -41.11 0.40
C ALA A 581 7.33 -40.99 0.93
N ILE A 582 6.64 -39.88 0.65
CA ILE A 582 5.20 -39.72 0.96
C ILE A 582 4.37 -40.78 0.23
N LYS A 583 4.59 -40.95 -1.09
CA LYS A 583 3.89 -41.99 -1.87
C LYS A 583 4.16 -43.40 -1.35
N ASP A 584 5.39 -43.68 -0.93
CA ASP A 584 5.76 -44.97 -0.34
C ASP A 584 5.03 -45.22 0.98
N ILE A 585 4.90 -44.19 1.83
CA ILE A 585 4.12 -44.27 3.09
C ILE A 585 2.65 -44.53 2.79
N GLU A 586 2.04 -43.77 1.87
CA GLU A 586 0.64 -43.93 1.47
C GLU A 586 0.37 -45.34 0.92
N ALA A 587 1.24 -45.85 0.05
CA ALA A 587 1.13 -47.20 -0.51
C ALA A 587 1.28 -48.28 0.58
N ALA A 588 2.23 -48.12 1.50
CA ALA A 588 2.46 -49.07 2.58
C ALA A 588 1.29 -49.13 3.58
N PHE A 589 0.72 -47.97 3.94
CA PHE A 589 -0.48 -47.92 4.77
C PHE A 589 -1.72 -48.46 4.06
N GLY A 590 -1.90 -48.17 2.77
CA GLY A 590 -3.00 -48.72 1.97
C GLY A 590 -2.97 -50.26 1.93
N ALA A 591 -1.79 -50.85 1.74
CA ALA A 591 -1.60 -52.30 1.80
C ALA A 591 -1.90 -52.88 3.20
N ALA A 592 -1.46 -52.20 4.26
CA ALA A 592 -1.74 -52.62 5.65
C ALA A 592 -3.24 -52.56 5.97
N GLN A 593 -3.94 -51.50 5.55
CA GLN A 593 -5.38 -51.35 5.77
C GLN A 593 -6.20 -52.39 5.03
N GLN A 594 -5.87 -52.68 3.77
CA GLN A 594 -6.57 -53.68 2.97
C GLN A 594 -6.47 -55.07 3.62
N GLU A 595 -5.34 -55.40 4.23
CA GLU A 595 -5.13 -56.68 4.90
C GLU A 595 -5.85 -56.76 6.26
N ILE A 596 -5.88 -55.67 7.02
CA ILE A 596 -6.68 -55.56 8.25
C ILE A 596 -8.18 -55.73 7.94
N LEU A 597 -8.68 -55.10 6.88
CA LEU A 597 -10.06 -55.25 6.42
C LEU A 597 -10.38 -56.68 5.96
N ASN A 598 -9.47 -57.31 5.21
CA ASN A 598 -9.63 -58.70 4.77
C ASN A 598 -9.63 -59.68 5.96
N ALA A 599 -8.78 -59.46 6.97
CA ALA A 599 -8.74 -60.25 8.20
C ALA A 599 -10.01 -60.09 9.03
N GLN A 600 -10.60 -58.88 9.08
CA GLN A 600 -11.88 -58.63 9.76
C GLN A 600 -13.07 -59.26 9.01
N ALA A 601 -13.10 -59.18 7.68
CA ALA A 601 -14.13 -59.81 6.85
C ALA A 601 -14.11 -61.34 6.94
N GLN A 602 -12.91 -61.95 7.01
CA GLN A 602 -12.75 -63.39 7.22
C GLN A 602 -13.16 -63.82 8.63
N ALA A 603 -12.94 -62.99 9.66
CA ALA A 603 -13.41 -63.24 11.02
C ALA A 603 -14.95 -63.18 11.14
N GLN A 604 -15.64 -62.40 10.28
CA GLN A 604 -17.10 -62.28 10.25
C GLN A 604 -17.80 -63.39 9.46
N GLN A 605 -17.13 -64.03 8.49
CA GLN A 605 -17.67 -65.20 7.77
C GLN A 605 -17.45 -66.55 8.48
N GLY A 606 -16.64 -66.59 9.55
CA GLY A 606 -16.40 -67.80 10.36
C GLY A 606 -17.49 -68.14 11.39
N GLY A 607 -18.59 -67.36 11.46
CA GLY A 607 -19.59 -67.44 12.53
C GLY A 607 -20.90 -68.17 12.23
N ALA A 608 -21.06 -68.83 11.06
CA ALA A 608 -22.35 -69.43 10.69
C ALA A 608 -22.24 -70.85 10.11
N GLN A 609 -22.20 -71.89 10.96
CA GLN A 609 -22.90 -73.18 10.78
C GLN A 609 -22.62 -74.21 11.90
N ALA A 610 -23.62 -74.48 12.75
CA ALA A 610 -24.04 -75.82 13.24
C ALA A 610 -25.21 -75.72 14.26
N GLY A 611 -26.42 -76.17 13.89
CA GLY A 611 -27.54 -76.46 14.84
C GLY A 611 -27.50 -77.93 15.35
N PRO A 612 -28.52 -78.51 16.06
CA PRO A 612 -29.93 -78.07 16.21
C PRO A 612 -30.69 -78.34 17.59
N THR A 613 -31.86 -77.67 17.80
CA THR A 613 -33.17 -77.97 18.52
C THR A 613 -33.31 -78.70 19.90
N PRO A 614 -34.47 -78.66 20.64
CA PRO A 614 -35.46 -77.58 20.95
C PRO A 614 -36.06 -77.54 22.42
N GLY A 615 -36.46 -76.34 22.90
CA GLY A 615 -37.61 -76.03 23.82
C GLY A 615 -37.44 -76.07 25.37
N PRO A 616 -38.29 -75.39 26.20
CA PRO A 616 -39.29 -74.34 25.94
C PRO A 616 -39.15 -73.04 26.80
N GLN A 617 -39.83 -71.97 26.35
CA GLN A 617 -40.13 -70.67 27.00
C GLN A 617 -40.95 -70.79 28.32
N PRO A 618 -41.05 -69.75 29.20
CA PRO A 618 -41.50 -68.36 28.92
C PRO A 618 -40.71 -67.26 29.71
N GLY A 619 -40.78 -65.93 29.50
CA GLY A 619 -41.52 -65.00 28.64
C GLY A 619 -41.27 -63.54 29.11
N ASN A 620 -41.32 -62.58 28.16
CA ASN A 620 -41.50 -61.10 28.23
C ASN A 620 -40.48 -60.20 28.99
N GLY A 621 -40.04 -59.04 28.50
CA GLY A 621 -40.34 -58.28 27.28
C GLY A 621 -39.58 -56.92 27.20
N GLN A 622 -39.37 -56.45 25.96
CA GLN A 622 -39.22 -55.08 25.39
C GLN A 622 -38.25 -54.03 25.99
N ASP A 623 -37.25 -53.58 25.21
CA ASP A 623 -37.33 -52.35 24.38
C ASP A 623 -36.14 -52.21 23.41
N GLY A 624 -36.42 -51.72 22.19
CA GLY A 624 -35.47 -51.62 21.06
C GLY A 624 -34.74 -50.27 20.94
N PRO A 625 -33.74 -50.15 20.05
CA PRO A 625 -32.99 -48.91 19.83
C PRO A 625 -33.66 -47.98 18.82
N VAL A 626 -33.50 -46.67 19.07
CA VAL A 626 -34.08 -45.53 18.34
C VAL A 626 -33.11 -45.07 17.24
N ASP A 627 -33.58 -45.04 15.99
CA ASP A 627 -32.97 -44.31 14.89
C ASP A 627 -33.27 -42.81 15.03
N VAL A 628 -32.28 -41.96 14.76
CA VAL A 628 -32.41 -40.50 14.77
C VAL A 628 -32.16 -39.98 13.36
N ASP A 629 -33.18 -39.36 12.77
CA ASP A 629 -33.13 -38.68 11.47
C ASP A 629 -32.30 -37.38 11.55
N PHE A 630 -31.48 -37.14 10.53
CA PHE A 630 -30.77 -35.88 10.31
C PHE A 630 -31.52 -35.04 9.26
N GLU A 631 -31.87 -33.81 9.62
CA GLU A 631 -32.57 -32.83 8.78
C GLU A 631 -31.56 -31.85 8.15
N GLU A 632 -31.55 -31.78 6.81
CA GLU A 632 -30.78 -30.80 6.02
C GLU A 632 -31.45 -29.42 6.10
N VAL A 633 -30.71 -28.42 6.57
CA VAL A 633 -31.15 -27.01 6.56
C VAL A 633 -30.70 -26.37 5.25
N LYS A 634 -31.67 -25.80 4.51
CA LYS A 634 -31.47 -24.89 3.39
C LYS A 634 -31.09 -23.49 3.82
#